data_AF-A0A290Q9A4-F1
#
_entry.id   AF-A0A290Q9A4-F1
#
_cell.length_a   1.000
_cell.length_b   1.000
_cell.length_c   1.000
_cell.angle_alpha   90.00
_cell.angle_beta   90.00
_cell.angle_gamma   90.00
#
_symmetry.space_group_name_H-M   'P 1'
#
loop_
_entity.id
_entity.type
_entity.pdbx_description
1 polymer ?
#
loop_
_entity_poly.entity_id
_entity_poly.type
_entity_poly.pdbx_seq_one_letter_code
_entity_poly.pdbx_strand_id
1 'polypeptide(L)'
;MSTNPAEWSRLVAAARRAPKDERDEAAPYGFAKRVAARALDAKAPWMEASLLSRYGLRALGLSCLLAVAGIAATLKPVISAIESEAALLNETPTEIVDTTELT
;
A
#
# COMPACT_ATOMS: atom_id res chain seq x y z
N MET A 1 -5.10 -10.15 -31.34
CA MET A 1 -3.95 -9.40 -30.79
C MET A 1 -2.73 -9.82 -31.58
N SER A 2 -2.43 -9.15 -32.71
CA SER A 2 -1.31 -9.53 -33.56
C SER A 2 -0.03 -9.05 -32.89
N THR A 3 0.67 -9.95 -32.20
CA THR A 3 2.06 -9.74 -31.80
C THR A 3 2.84 -9.49 -33.08
N ASN A 4 3.62 -8.41 -33.13
CA ASN A 4 4.22 -7.91 -34.36
C ASN A 4 5.75 -8.18 -34.44
N PRO A 5 6.21 -9.45 -34.44
CA PRO A 5 7.63 -9.77 -34.58
C PRO A 5 8.15 -9.51 -36.00
N ALA A 6 7.27 -9.57 -37.01
CA ALA A 6 7.63 -9.39 -38.41
C ALA A 6 7.96 -7.93 -38.75
N GLU A 7 7.17 -6.95 -38.29
CA GLU A 7 7.49 -5.54 -38.54
C GLU A 7 8.71 -5.10 -37.73
N TRP A 8 8.87 -5.58 -36.48
CA TRP A 8 10.06 -5.29 -35.68
C TRP A 8 11.34 -5.82 -36.35
N SER A 9 11.32 -7.07 -36.82
CA SER A 9 12.47 -7.65 -37.51
C SER A 9 12.79 -6.91 -38.83
N ARG A 10 11.76 -6.46 -39.55
CA ARG A 10 11.92 -5.62 -40.76
C ARG A 10 12.56 -4.27 -40.46
N LEU A 11 12.14 -3.62 -39.37
CA LEU A 11 12.72 -2.35 -38.90
C LEU A 11 14.17 -2.51 -38.45
N VAL A 12 14.49 -3.58 -37.72
CA VAL A 12 15.86 -3.90 -37.30
C VAL A 12 16.77 -4.17 -38.50
N ALA A 13 16.29 -4.92 -39.50
CA ALA A 13 17.04 -5.18 -40.73
C ALA A 13 17.28 -3.90 -41.55
N ALA A 14 16.28 -3.01 -41.61
CA ALA A 14 16.42 -1.71 -42.28
C ALA A 14 17.41 -0.80 -41.55
N ALA A 15 17.33 -0.73 -40.21
CA ALA A 15 18.24 0.07 -39.39
C ALA A 15 19.70 -0.38 -39.52
N ARG A 16 19.96 -1.70 -39.59
CA ARG A 16 21.32 -2.24 -39.78
C ARG A 16 21.90 -1.97 -41.17
N ARG A 17 21.05 -1.76 -42.18
CA ARG A 17 21.47 -1.49 -43.56
C ARG A 17 21.58 0.00 -43.86
N ALA A 18 21.17 0.87 -42.94
CA ALA A 18 21.33 2.30 -43.11
C ALA A 18 22.83 2.65 -43.17
N PRO A 19 23.24 3.58 -44.06
CA PRO A 19 24.61 4.08 -44.06
C PRO A 19 24.95 4.63 -42.68
N LYS A 20 26.21 4.47 -42.26
CA LYS A 20 26.69 5.05 -41.00
C LYS A 20 26.47 6.55 -41.08
N ASP A 21 25.63 7.05 -40.17
CA ASP A 21 25.31 8.46 -40.10
C ASP A 21 26.57 9.19 -39.63
N GLU A 22 27.21 9.97 -40.53
CA GLU A 22 28.43 10.73 -40.23
C GLU A 22 28.17 11.99 -39.40
N ARG A 23 26.92 12.20 -38.97
CA ARG A 23 26.56 13.29 -38.06
C ARG A 23 27.14 13.03 -36.69
N ASP A 24 27.70 14.09 -36.10
CA ASP A 24 28.26 14.11 -34.75
C ASP A 24 27.33 13.39 -33.75
N GLU A 25 27.78 12.26 -33.22
CA GLU A 25 27.03 11.43 -32.26
C GLU A 25 26.90 12.14 -30.89
N ALA A 26 27.56 13.28 -30.71
CA ALA A 26 27.36 14.14 -29.56
C ALA A 26 25.91 14.67 -29.55
N ALA A 27 25.10 14.10 -28.65
CA ALA A 27 23.77 14.59 -28.40
C ALA A 27 23.83 16.11 -28.12
N PRO A 28 23.00 16.94 -28.78
CA PRO A 28 23.03 18.39 -28.59
C PRO A 28 22.93 18.75 -27.12
N TYR A 29 23.65 19.79 -26.69
CA TYR A 29 23.66 20.19 -25.28
C TYR A 29 22.23 20.36 -24.75
N GLY A 30 21.91 19.65 -23.66
CA GLY A 30 20.57 19.63 -23.07
C GLY A 30 19.58 18.67 -23.70
N PHE A 31 19.98 17.80 -24.65
CA PHE A 31 19.14 16.72 -25.19
C PHE A 31 18.60 15.82 -24.08
N ALA A 32 19.46 15.32 -23.19
CA ALA A 32 19.05 14.51 -22.06
C ALA A 32 18.04 15.23 -21.15
N LYS A 33 18.22 16.55 -20.95
CA LYS A 33 17.29 17.38 -20.17
C LYS A 33 15.93 17.52 -20.87
N ARG A 34 15.92 17.71 -22.20
CA ARG A 34 14.66 17.79 -22.98
C ARG A 34 13.94 16.44 -23.05
N VAL A 35 14.69 15.34 -23.16
CA VAL A 35 14.14 13.97 -23.09
C VAL A 35 13.56 13.70 -21.70
N ALA A 36 14.29 14.02 -20.63
CA ALA A 36 13.80 13.86 -19.26
C ALA A 36 12.57 14.73 -18.99
N ALA A 37 12.57 15.99 -19.43
CA ALA A 37 11.43 16.89 -19.30
C ALA A 37 10.20 16.35 -20.06
N ARG A 38 10.39 15.83 -21.27
CA ARG A 38 9.29 15.26 -22.07
C ARG A 38 8.81 13.92 -21.56
N ALA A 39 9.67 13.11 -20.96
CA ALA A 39 9.28 11.87 -20.28
C ALA A 39 8.48 12.15 -19.00
N LEU A 40 8.83 13.22 -18.28
CA LEU A 40 8.10 13.65 -17.08
C LEU A 40 6.76 14.33 -17.41
N ASP A 41 6.72 15.10 -18.49
CA ASP A 41 5.52 15.79 -19.00
C ASP A 41 4.57 14.84 -19.76
N ALA A 42 5.10 13.72 -20.27
CA ALA A 42 4.32 12.61 -20.76
C ALA A 42 3.65 11.90 -19.58
N LYS A 43 2.59 12.51 -19.05
CA LYS A 43 1.63 11.90 -18.16
C LYS A 43 1.19 10.59 -18.82
N ALA A 44 1.75 9.48 -18.34
CA ALA A 44 1.53 8.22 -18.99
C ALA A 44 0.03 7.86 -18.88
N PRO A 45 -0.61 7.34 -19.95
CA PRO A 45 -2.05 7.08 -19.95
C PRO A 45 -2.48 6.09 -18.85
N TRP A 46 -1.56 5.25 -18.34
CA TRP A 46 -1.80 4.37 -17.19
C TRP A 46 -1.94 5.14 -15.86
N MET A 47 -1.40 6.36 -15.77
CA MET A 47 -1.45 7.22 -14.59
C MET A 47 -2.83 7.90 -14.46
N GLU A 48 -3.49 8.18 -15.58
CA GLU A 48 -4.91 8.56 -15.64
C GLU A 48 -5.83 7.37 -15.28
N ALA A 49 -5.43 6.14 -15.64
CA ALA A 49 -6.12 4.89 -15.28
C ALA A 49 -5.85 4.41 -13.84
N SER A 50 -4.98 5.09 -13.08
CA SER A 50 -4.69 4.75 -11.68
C SER A 50 -5.85 5.20 -10.78
N LEU A 51 -6.94 4.43 -10.80
CA LEU A 51 -8.04 4.51 -9.84
C LEU A 51 -7.51 4.42 -8.40
N LEU A 52 -6.39 3.71 -8.18
CA LEU A 52 -5.68 3.63 -6.91
C LEU A 52 -5.23 5.00 -6.37
N SER A 53 -4.77 5.91 -7.24
CA SER A 53 -4.34 7.24 -6.82
C SER A 53 -5.52 8.10 -6.35
N ARG A 54 -6.67 8.01 -7.03
CA ARG A 54 -7.87 8.81 -6.70
C ARG A 54 -8.68 8.23 -5.55
N TYR A 55 -8.74 6.92 -5.42
CA TYR A 55 -9.52 6.24 -4.37
C TYR A 55 -8.69 5.78 -3.16
N GLY A 56 -7.36 5.73 -3.28
CA GLY A 56 -6.47 5.29 -2.20
C GLY A 56 -6.60 6.14 -0.94
N LEU A 57 -6.65 7.47 -1.07
CA LEU A 57 -6.84 8.39 0.07
C LEU A 57 -8.21 8.20 0.76
N ARG A 58 -9.27 7.95 -0.03
CA ARG A 58 -10.62 7.73 0.51
C ARG A 58 -10.72 6.38 1.20
N ALA A 59 -10.17 5.33 0.60
CA ALA A 59 -10.13 3.99 1.19
C ALA A 59 -9.29 3.97 2.47
N LEU A 60 -8.15 4.67 2.50
CA LEU A 60 -7.32 4.81 3.69
C LEU A 60 -8.07 5.55 4.80
N GLY A 61 -8.76 6.64 4.46
CA GLY A 61 -9.60 7.36 5.42
C GLY A 61 -10.72 6.49 5.99
N LEU A 62 -11.42 5.74 5.13
CA LEU A 62 -12.49 4.84 5.56
C LEU A 62 -11.97 3.73 6.47
N SER A 63 -10.82 3.13 6.15
CA SER A 63 -10.17 2.11 6.98
C SER A 63 -9.78 2.66 8.35
N CYS A 64 -9.22 3.88 8.41
CA CYS A 64 -8.87 4.53 9.66
C CYS A 64 -10.11 4.76 10.54
N LEU A 65 -11.20 5.27 9.96
CA LEU A 65 -12.46 5.45 10.68
C LEU A 65 -13.05 4.13 11.18
N LEU A 66 -12.99 3.07 10.36
CA LEU A 66 -13.48 1.74 10.74
C LEU A 66 -12.65 1.16 11.91
N ALA A 67 -11.33 1.33 11.89
CA ALA A 67 -10.45 0.90 12.96
C ALA A 67 -10.76 1.64 14.28
N VAL A 68 -10.93 2.97 14.23
CA VAL A 68 -11.31 3.78 15.40
C VAL A 68 -12.68 3.37 15.93
N ALA A 69 -13.65 3.13 15.06
CA ALA A 69 -14.99 2.67 15.46
C ALA A 69 -14.95 1.30 16.13
N GLY A 70 -14.16 0.37 15.61
CA GLY A 70 -13.95 -0.95 16.22
C GLY A 70 -13.38 -0.85 17.63
N ILE A 71 -12.34 -0.03 17.81
CA ILE A 71 -11.74 0.23 19.14
C ILE A 71 -12.77 0.86 20.07
N ALA A 72 -13.51 1.88 19.62
CA ALA A 72 -14.51 2.55 20.44
C ALA A 72 -15.63 1.59 20.90
N ALA A 73 -16.03 0.65 20.04
CA ALA A 73 -17.04 -0.35 20.35
C ALA A 73 -16.55 -1.39 21.38
N THR A 74 -15.27 -1.77 21.34
CA THR A 74 -14.72 -2.82 22.22
C THR A 74 -14.09 -2.28 23.50
N LEU A 75 -13.76 -0.99 23.57
CA LEU A 75 -13.04 -0.40 24.70
C LEU A 75 -13.78 -0.57 26.03
N LYS A 76 -15.07 -0.22 26.09
CA LYS A 76 -15.87 -0.33 27.34
C LYS A 76 -16.00 -1.80 27.81
N PRO A 77 -16.41 -2.76 26.96
CA PRO A 77 -16.45 -4.17 27.34
C PRO A 77 -15.12 -4.70 27.86
N VAL A 78 -14.02 -4.38 27.18
CA VAL A 78 -12.67 -4.85 27.56
C VAL A 78 -12.27 -4.30 28.93
N ILE A 79 -12.47 -3.00 29.18
CA ILE A 79 -12.16 -2.40 30.48
C ILE A 79 -13.00 -3.05 31.59
N SER A 80 -14.31 -3.24 31.36
CA SER A 80 -15.18 -3.87 32.37
C SER A 80 -14.80 -5.33 32.67
N ALA A 81 -14.35 -6.07 31.66
CA ALA A 81 -13.88 -7.44 31.86
C ALA A 81 -12.60 -7.47 32.70
N ILE A 82 -11.66 -6.56 32.42
CA ILE A 82 -10.40 -6.43 33.18
C ILE A 82 -10.70 -6.05 34.64
N GLU A 83 -11.61 -5.11 34.88
CA GLU A 83 -12.00 -4.72 36.25
C GLU A 83 -12.67 -5.88 37.00
N SER A 84 -13.53 -6.65 36.33
CA SER A 84 -14.16 -7.83 36.92
C SER A 84 -13.14 -8.91 37.29
N GLU A 85 -12.16 -9.17 36.42
CA GLU A 85 -11.09 -10.14 36.71
C GLU A 85 -10.18 -9.66 37.84
N ALA A 86 -9.86 -8.36 37.86
CA ALA A 86 -9.08 -7.76 38.94
C ALA A 86 -9.81 -7.83 40.28
N ALA A 87 -11.13 -7.64 40.30
CA ALA A 87 -11.95 -7.77 41.51
C ALA A 87 -11.96 -9.21 42.05
N LEU A 88 -12.09 -10.20 41.16
CA LEU A 88 -12.04 -11.63 41.52
C LEU A 88 -10.70 -12.06 42.10
N LEU A 89 -9.59 -11.52 41.58
CA LEU A 89 -8.24 -11.81 42.10
C LEU A 89 -7.99 -11.15 43.47
N ASN A 90 -8.72 -10.08 43.78
CA ASN A 90 -8.55 -9.30 45.00
C ASN A 90 -9.47 -9.76 46.14
N GLU A 91 -10.50 -10.54 45.86
CA GLU A 91 -11.22 -11.31 46.88
C GLU A 91 -10.31 -12.45 47.36
N THR A 92 -9.71 -12.27 48.55
CA THR A 92 -9.00 -13.35 49.25
C THR A 92 -9.95 -14.52 49.48
N PRO A 93 -9.50 -15.78 49.35
CA PRO A 93 -10.36 -16.94 49.45
C PRO A 93 -11.15 -16.88 50.75
N THR A 94 -12.48 -16.93 50.64
CA THR A 94 -13.39 -17.07 51.77
C THR A 94 -12.87 -18.18 52.65
N GLU A 95 -12.48 -17.83 53.87
CA GLU A 95 -12.17 -18.74 54.94
C GLU A 95 -13.30 -19.77 54.98
N ILE A 96 -13.01 -21.00 54.56
CA ILE A 96 -13.83 -22.15 54.90
C ILE A 96 -13.60 -22.30 56.40
N VAL A 97 -14.36 -21.52 57.20
CA VAL A 97 -14.46 -21.73 58.64
C VAL A 97 -15.04 -23.12 58.77
N ASP A 98 -14.14 -24.04 59.09
CA ASP A 98 -14.40 -25.42 59.39
C ASP A 98 -15.42 -25.47 60.53
N THR A 99 -16.69 -25.77 60.20
CA THR A 99 -17.69 -26.14 61.20
C THR A 99 -17.47 -27.58 61.65
N THR A 100 -16.22 -27.97 61.91
CA THR A 100 -15.89 -29.08 62.79
C THR A 100 -15.20 -28.46 63.99
N GLU A 101 -15.98 -28.18 65.03
CA GLU A 101 -15.61 -28.17 66.45
C GLU A 101 -16.73 -27.42 67.19
N LEU A 102 -17.69 -28.20 67.71
CA LEU A 102 -18.03 -28.25 69.14
C LEU A 102 -19.49 -28.72 69.33
N THR A 103 -19.56 -29.96 69.84
CA THR A 103 -20.62 -30.56 70.69
C THR A 103 -21.97 -30.92 70.08
#